data_AF-A0A525NKP7-F1
#
_entry.id   AF-A0A525NKP7-F1
#
_cell.length_a   1.000
_cell.length_b   1.000
_cell.length_c   1.000
_cell.angle_alpha   90.00
_cell.angle_beta   90.00
_cell.angle_gamma   90.00
#
_symmetry.space_group_name_H-M   'P 1'
#
loop_
_entity.id
_entity.type
_entity.pdbx_description
1 polymer ?
#
loop_
_entity_poly.entity_id
_entity_poly.type
_entity_poly.pdbx_seq_one_letter_code
_entity_poly.pdbx_strand_id
1 'polypeptide(L)'
;HSQPWFVSMVGFVAGLPFLYQLVEREKQLQVPKYLRPRTDTPKLTVGYGGCFSCIYSVRGAGGYQMFGVTPMPIFDPDQKQSYLSDFMVFFKPGDIVKWKPIDRAEYDRILAEVEADTYVPRIAEVDFDPEAFNADMPGTNAKLMEALNVV
;
A
#
# COMPACT_ATOMS: atom_id res chain seq x y z
N HIS A 1 6.85 9.45 3.17
CA HIS A 1 5.76 9.06 2.23
C HIS A 1 5.95 9.58 0.80
N SER A 2 6.97 10.39 0.50
CA SER A 2 7.25 10.87 -0.87
C SER A 2 8.03 9.87 -1.74
N GLN A 3 8.59 8.82 -1.14
CA GLN A 3 9.33 7.78 -1.83
C GLN A 3 8.44 6.54 -2.05
N PRO A 4 8.64 5.80 -3.16
CA PRO A 4 7.87 4.59 -3.44
C PRO A 4 8.21 3.45 -2.48
N TRP A 5 7.31 2.47 -2.44
CA TRP A 5 7.41 1.27 -1.62
C TRP A 5 7.34 0.04 -2.51
N PHE A 6 8.06 -1.00 -2.13
CA PHE A 6 8.06 -2.28 -2.82
C PHE A 6 7.22 -3.29 -2.05
N VAL A 7 6.27 -3.96 -2.71
CA VAL A 7 5.53 -5.07 -2.11
C VAL A 7 6.45 -6.30 -2.07
N SER A 8 7.07 -6.55 -0.93
CA SER A 8 8.00 -7.67 -0.77
C SER A 8 7.31 -9.02 -0.62
N MET A 9 6.12 -9.02 -0.03
CA MET A 9 5.25 -10.19 0.07
C MET A 9 3.80 -9.79 0.31
N VAL A 10 2.88 -10.71 0.04
CA VAL A 10 1.45 -10.56 0.34
C VAL A 10 1.00 -11.77 1.15
N GLY A 11 0.38 -11.56 2.31
CA GLY A 11 -0.01 -12.65 3.20
C GLY A 11 0.04 -12.27 4.68
N PHE A 12 0.28 -13.26 5.56
CA PHE A 12 0.04 -13.23 7.02
C PHE A 12 -1.46 -13.14 7.38
N VAL A 13 -2.15 -12.18 6.78
CA VAL A 13 -3.61 -12.07 6.73
C VAL A 13 -4.01 -11.90 5.25
N ALA A 14 -5.17 -12.41 4.84
CA ALA A 14 -5.57 -12.48 3.42
C ALA A 14 -5.42 -11.13 2.69
N GLY A 15 -4.55 -11.07 1.67
CA GLY A 15 -4.34 -9.87 0.86
C GLY A 15 -3.55 -8.73 1.51
N LEU A 16 -2.98 -8.90 2.70
CA LEU A 16 -2.18 -7.87 3.37
C LEU A 16 -0.80 -7.73 2.68
N PRO A 17 -0.44 -6.55 2.15
CA PRO A 17 0.87 -6.31 1.55
C PRO A 17 1.91 -5.94 2.62
N PHE A 18 3.10 -6.50 2.51
CA PHE A 18 4.28 -6.03 3.22
C PHE A 18 5.05 -5.09 2.31
N LEU A 19 5.10 -3.82 2.71
CA LEU A 19 5.68 -2.73 1.96
C LEU A 19 7.05 -2.40 2.52
N TYR A 20 8.08 -2.54 1.70
CA TYR A 20 9.46 -2.18 2.03
C TYR A 20 9.82 -0.83 1.41
N GLN A 21 10.62 -0.04 2.12
CA GLN A 21 11.01 1.29 1.64
C GLN A 21 12.06 1.18 0.53
N LEU A 22 11.81 1.78 -0.63
CA LEU A 22 12.80 1.91 -1.69
C LEU A 22 13.69 3.13 -1.45
N VAL A 23 14.41 3.14 -0.32
CA VAL A 23 15.40 4.17 0.02
C VAL A 23 16.64 3.53 0.62
N GLU A 24 17.75 4.25 0.54
CA GLU A 24 19.00 3.90 1.24
C GLU A 24 18.73 3.56 2.71
N ARG A 25 19.46 2.58 3.24
CA ARG A 25 19.28 2.05 4.60
C ARG A 25 19.29 3.14 5.68
N GLU A 26 20.16 4.14 5.55
CA GLU A 26 20.30 5.24 6.51
C GLU A 26 19.08 6.18 6.53
N LYS A 27 18.30 6.18 5.44
CA LYS A 27 17.06 6.98 5.30
C LYS A 27 15.81 6.19 5.67
N GLN A 28 15.93 4.88 5.94
CA GLN A 28 14.79 4.06 6.31
C GLN A 28 14.28 4.43 7.70
N LEU A 29 12.99 4.75 7.79
CA LEU A 29 12.34 4.90 9.08
C LEU A 29 12.16 3.52 9.73
N GLN A 30 12.51 3.45 11.02
CA GLN A 30 12.36 2.28 11.88
C GLN A 30 11.38 2.61 12.99
N VAL A 31 10.30 1.84 13.09
CA VAL A 31 9.22 2.12 14.03
C VAL A 31 8.94 0.88 14.90
N PRO A 32 8.94 0.98 16.24
CA PRO A 32 8.67 -0.18 17.09
C PRO A 32 7.24 -0.68 16.91
N LYS A 33 7.07 -1.99 17.00
CA LYS A 33 5.74 -2.60 17.14
C LYS A 33 5.21 -2.39 18.56
N TYR A 34 3.90 -2.44 18.73
CA TYR A 34 3.26 -2.45 20.05
C TYR A 34 3.81 -3.63 20.87
N LEU A 35 4.15 -3.38 22.14
CA LEU A 35 4.58 -4.42 23.09
C LEU A 35 3.47 -5.46 23.31
N ARG A 36 2.22 -5.00 23.37
CA ARG A 36 1.02 -5.85 23.38
C ARG A 36 0.19 -5.49 22.16
N PRO A 37 0.09 -6.38 21.15
CA PRO A 37 -0.70 -6.11 19.95
C PRO A 37 -2.14 -5.74 20.30
N ARG A 38 -2.74 -4.85 19.50
CA ARG A 38 -4.18 -4.60 19.58
C ARG A 38 -4.90 -5.89 19.18
N THR A 39 -5.98 -6.21 19.87
CA THR A 39 -6.90 -7.28 19.49
C THR A 39 -7.84 -6.87 18.37
N ASP A 40 -7.99 -5.55 18.17
CA ASP A 40 -8.89 -4.96 17.18
C ASP A 40 -8.20 -3.80 16.45
N THR A 41 -8.02 -3.95 15.14
CA THR A 41 -7.51 -2.96 14.20
C THR A 41 -8.51 -2.88 13.06
N PRO A 42 -9.06 -1.69 12.73
CA PRO A 42 -10.00 -1.54 11.63
C PRO A 42 -9.44 -2.01 10.29
N LYS A 43 -10.31 -2.53 9.42
CA LYS A 43 -9.92 -2.83 8.03
C LYS A 43 -9.39 -1.56 7.35
N LEU A 44 -8.51 -1.76 6.39
CA LEU A 44 -7.86 -0.74 5.56
C LEU A 44 -6.96 0.24 6.32
N THR A 45 -6.67 -0.03 7.60
CA THR A 45 -5.67 0.71 8.37
C THR A 45 -4.30 0.54 7.74
N VAL A 46 -3.55 1.63 7.60
CA VAL A 46 -2.15 1.61 7.21
C VAL A 46 -1.28 1.53 8.46
N GLY A 47 -0.45 0.49 8.54
CA GLY A 47 0.39 0.19 9.69
C GLY A 47 1.88 0.31 9.38
N TYR A 48 2.69 0.71 10.36
CA TYR A 48 4.16 0.73 10.28
C TYR A 48 4.80 -0.08 11.42
N GLY A 49 5.73 -0.97 11.13
CA GLY A 49 6.48 -1.76 12.12
C GLY A 49 7.82 -2.27 11.59
N GLY A 50 8.88 -2.04 12.35
CA GLY A 50 10.25 -2.18 11.84
C GLY A 50 10.49 -1.19 10.71
N CYS A 51 11.04 -1.66 9.60
CA CYS A 51 11.18 -0.92 8.34
C CYS A 51 10.02 -1.15 7.35
N PHE A 52 8.98 -1.88 7.77
CA PHE A 52 7.87 -2.25 6.90
C PHE A 52 6.63 -1.40 7.18
N SER A 53 5.90 -1.11 6.11
CA SER A 53 4.50 -0.69 6.18
C SER A 53 3.58 -1.84 5.74
N CYS A 54 2.29 -1.76 6.07
CA CYS A 54 1.28 -2.67 5.56
C CYS A 54 -0.08 -1.99 5.45
N ILE A 55 -1.04 -2.67 4.82
CA ILE A 55 -2.46 -2.33 4.88
C ILE A 55 -3.19 -3.54 5.47
N TYR A 56 -3.87 -3.34 6.60
CA TYR A 56 -4.70 -4.37 7.22
C TYR A 56 -5.93 -4.62 6.36
N SER A 57 -5.90 -5.63 5.49
CA SER A 57 -6.97 -5.94 4.54
C SER A 57 -8.32 -6.23 5.20
N VAL A 58 -8.31 -6.85 6.38
CA VAL A 58 -9.50 -7.16 7.19
C VAL A 58 -9.33 -6.65 8.62
N ARG A 59 -10.46 -6.51 9.34
CA ARG A 59 -10.46 -6.17 10.76
C ARG A 59 -9.87 -7.31 11.58
N GLY A 60 -8.97 -7.03 12.52
CA GLY A 60 -8.37 -8.07 13.35
C GLY A 60 -7.22 -7.57 14.23
N ALA A 61 -6.46 -8.50 14.81
CA ALA A 61 -5.34 -8.15 15.67
C ALA A 61 -4.18 -7.49 14.88
N GLY A 62 -3.49 -6.54 15.51
CA GLY A 62 -2.44 -5.76 14.85
C GLY A 62 -1.42 -5.17 15.81
N GLY A 63 -0.13 -5.36 15.50
CA GLY A 63 0.98 -4.85 16.30
C GLY A 63 1.71 -3.64 15.70
N TYR A 64 1.41 -3.23 14.47
CA TYR A 64 2.09 -2.10 13.83
C TYR A 64 1.53 -0.77 14.36
N GLN A 65 2.32 0.30 14.34
CA GLN A 65 1.82 1.65 14.60
C GLN A 65 0.83 2.04 13.51
N MET A 66 -0.35 2.53 13.89
CA MET A 66 -1.35 2.97 12.92
C MET A 66 -1.07 4.43 12.55
N PHE A 67 -1.04 4.76 11.26
CA PHE A 67 -0.74 6.13 10.83
C PHE A 67 -1.64 6.63 9.70
N GLY A 68 -2.62 5.84 9.26
CA GLY A 68 -3.59 6.24 8.25
C GLY A 68 -4.61 5.15 7.95
N VAL A 69 -5.49 5.43 7.00
CA VAL A 69 -6.49 4.52 6.47
C VAL A 69 -6.66 4.79 4.96
N THR A 70 -6.90 3.75 4.17
CA THR A 70 -7.27 3.87 2.75
C THR A 70 -8.77 3.63 2.57
N PRO A 71 -9.48 4.36 1.69
CA PRO A 71 -10.92 4.17 1.48
C PRO A 71 -11.25 2.93 0.62
N MET A 72 -10.29 2.45 -0.19
CA MET A 72 -10.53 1.37 -1.16
C MET A 72 -10.23 -0.02 -0.58
N PRO A 73 -11.12 -1.02 -0.77
CA PRO A 73 -10.81 -2.42 -0.53
C PRO A 73 -9.56 -2.88 -1.30
N ILE A 74 -8.72 -3.65 -0.62
CA ILE A 74 -7.51 -4.28 -1.21
C ILE A 74 -7.60 -5.81 -1.26
N PHE A 75 -8.67 -6.34 -0.67
CA PHE A 75 -9.02 -7.75 -0.64
C PHE A 75 -10.54 -7.86 -0.69
N ASP A 76 -11.06 -8.59 -1.65
CA ASP A 76 -12.50 -8.78 -1.84
C ASP A 76 -12.81 -10.22 -2.31
N PRO A 77 -13.06 -11.15 -1.36
CA PRO A 77 -13.35 -12.54 -1.70
C PRO A 77 -14.71 -12.74 -2.38
N ASP A 78 -15.63 -11.77 -2.26
CA ASP A 78 -16.92 -11.79 -2.95
C ASP A 78 -16.83 -11.17 -4.35
N GLN A 79 -15.69 -10.56 -4.69
CA GLN A 79 -15.41 -9.87 -5.96
C GLN A 79 -16.52 -8.89 -6.40
N LYS A 80 -17.01 -8.10 -5.43
CA LYS A 80 -17.99 -7.03 -5.65
C LYS A 80 -17.37 -5.78 -6.25
N GLN A 81 -16.09 -5.55 -6.01
CA GLN A 81 -15.34 -4.44 -6.59
C GLN A 81 -14.83 -4.84 -7.98
N SER A 82 -15.23 -4.09 -9.01
CA SER A 82 -14.86 -4.32 -10.41
C SER A 82 -13.35 -4.41 -10.62
N TYR A 83 -12.56 -3.57 -9.94
CA TYR A 83 -11.09 -3.59 -10.04
C TYR A 83 -10.43 -4.81 -9.36
N LEU A 84 -11.20 -5.70 -8.73
CA LEU A 84 -10.77 -6.98 -8.13
C LEU A 84 -11.46 -8.19 -8.78
N SER A 85 -12.08 -8.03 -9.96
CA SER A 85 -12.77 -9.12 -10.66
C SER A 85 -11.86 -10.22 -11.19
N ASP A 86 -10.62 -9.88 -11.57
CA ASP A 86 -9.66 -10.85 -12.10
C ASP A 86 -8.97 -11.63 -10.98
N PHE A 87 -8.72 -10.96 -9.86
CA PHE A 87 -8.13 -11.57 -8.67
C PHE A 87 -8.58 -10.82 -7.41
N MET A 88 -9.02 -11.57 -6.39
CA MET A 88 -9.57 -11.03 -5.15
C MET A 88 -8.56 -10.22 -4.30
N VAL A 89 -7.27 -10.21 -4.65
CA VAL A 89 -6.22 -9.48 -3.93
C VAL A 89 -5.63 -8.41 -4.84
N PHE A 90 -5.61 -7.16 -4.36
CA PHE A 90 -5.15 -6.02 -5.15
C PHE A 90 -3.64 -6.06 -5.46
N PHE A 91 -2.83 -6.38 -4.46
CA PHE A 91 -1.36 -6.34 -4.58
C PHE A 91 -0.77 -7.68 -4.96
N LYS A 92 0.32 -7.64 -5.72
CA LYS A 92 1.21 -8.76 -6.04
C LYS A 92 2.61 -8.48 -5.49
N PRO A 93 3.37 -9.51 -5.09
CA PRO A 93 4.80 -9.35 -4.83
C PRO A 93 5.49 -8.76 -6.07
N GLY A 94 6.29 -7.70 -5.88
CA GLY A 94 6.91 -6.95 -6.97
C GLY A 94 6.26 -5.59 -7.25
N ASP A 95 5.01 -5.37 -6.84
CA ASP A 95 4.33 -4.11 -7.10
C ASP A 95 5.01 -2.92 -6.40
N ILE A 96 4.90 -1.75 -7.03
CA ILE A 96 5.39 -0.48 -6.52
C ILE A 96 4.22 0.37 -6.03
N VAL A 97 4.30 0.86 -4.79
CA VAL A 97 3.23 1.63 -4.15
C VAL A 97 3.68 3.06 -3.88
N LYS A 98 2.89 4.02 -4.37
CA LYS A 98 3.00 5.45 -4.09
C LYS A 98 1.80 5.88 -3.24
N TRP A 99 2.06 6.44 -2.07
CA TRP A 99 1.00 7.03 -1.25
C TRP A 99 0.57 8.39 -1.80
N LYS A 100 -0.73 8.59 -1.97
CA LYS A 100 -1.34 9.90 -2.21
C LYS A 100 -2.01 10.38 -0.93
N PRO A 101 -1.49 11.41 -0.25
CA PRO A 101 -2.22 12.06 0.84
C PRO A 101 -3.53 12.64 0.31
N ILE A 102 -4.63 12.41 1.03
CA ILE A 102 -5.95 12.94 0.71
C ILE A 102 -6.54 13.56 1.97
N ASP A 103 -7.41 14.54 1.78
CA ASP A 103 -8.18 15.12 2.88
C ASP A 103 -9.45 14.29 3.17
N ARG A 104 -10.24 14.77 4.14
CA ARG A 104 -11.47 14.09 4.54
C ARG A 104 -12.53 14.09 3.43
N ALA A 105 -12.66 15.19 2.68
CA ALA A 105 -13.67 15.31 1.64
C ALA A 105 -13.38 14.37 0.47
N GLU A 106 -12.11 14.25 0.07
CA GLU A 106 -11.68 13.28 -0.95
C GLU A 106 -11.81 11.84 -0.45
N TYR A 107 -11.51 11.57 0.83
CA TYR A 107 -11.77 10.25 1.43
C TYR A 107 -13.25 9.85 1.36
N ASP A 108 -14.15 10.73 1.79
CA ASP A 108 -15.59 10.46 1.77
C ASP A 108 -16.13 10.32 0.34
N ARG A 109 -15.59 11.09 -0.62
CA ARG A 109 -15.92 10.94 -2.05
C ARG A 109 -15.52 9.56 -2.57
N ILE A 110 -14.28 9.12 -2.32
CA ILE A 110 -13.80 7.81 -2.79
C ILE A 110 -14.60 6.68 -2.14
N LEU A 111 -14.98 6.81 -0.86
CA LEU A 111 -15.87 5.83 -0.22
C LEU A 111 -17.21 5.69 -0.95
N ALA A 112 -17.83 6.80 -1.36
CA ALA A 112 -19.06 6.76 -2.13
C ALA A 112 -18.86 6.15 -3.52
N GLU A 113 -17.74 6.43 -4.18
CA GLU A 113 -17.39 5.84 -5.48
C GLU A 113 -17.13 4.33 -5.38
N VAL A 114 -16.48 3.87 -4.32
CA VAL A 114 -16.25 2.45 -3.99
C VAL A 114 -17.56 1.72 -3.71
N GLU A 115 -18.47 2.33 -2.93
CA GLU A 115 -19.79 1.75 -2.66
C GLU A 115 -20.64 1.63 -3.94
N ALA A 116 -20.49 2.60 -4.85
CA ALA A 116 -21.15 2.59 -6.16
C ALA A 116 -20.42 1.74 -7.21
N ASP A 117 -19.28 1.11 -6.88
CA ASP A 117 -18.41 0.38 -7.82
C ASP A 117 -18.00 1.19 -9.07
N THR A 118 -17.67 2.48 -8.84
CA THR A 118 -17.22 3.42 -9.88
C THR A 118 -15.80 3.91 -9.66
N TYR A 119 -15.20 3.61 -8.50
CA TYR A 119 -13.81 3.97 -8.22
C TYR A 119 -12.84 3.06 -8.99
N VAL A 120 -11.90 3.68 -9.69
CA VAL A 120 -10.80 2.96 -10.36
C VAL A 120 -9.47 3.38 -9.74
N PRO A 121 -8.74 2.46 -9.08
CA PRO A 121 -7.40 2.75 -8.58
C PRO A 121 -6.45 3.13 -9.72
N ARG A 122 -5.59 4.13 -9.49
CA ARG A 122 -4.57 4.50 -10.48
C ARG A 122 -3.44 3.47 -10.49
N ILE A 123 -3.32 2.75 -11.59
CA ILE A 123 -2.31 1.69 -11.80
C ILE A 123 -1.59 1.99 -13.12
N ALA A 124 -0.28 1.71 -13.17
CA ALA A 124 0.52 1.75 -14.37
C ALA A 124 1.54 0.62 -14.34
N GLU A 125 1.85 0.04 -15.50
CA GLU A 125 2.94 -0.92 -15.63
C GLU A 125 4.28 -0.18 -15.59
N VAL A 126 5.25 -0.76 -14.87
CA VAL A 126 6.60 -0.22 -14.74
C VAL A 126 7.60 -1.36 -14.75
N ASP A 127 8.78 -1.12 -15.33
CA ASP A 127 9.93 -2.01 -15.19
C ASP A 127 10.75 -1.61 -13.97
N PHE A 128 11.12 -2.61 -13.16
CA PHE A 128 12.02 -2.43 -12.02
C PHE A 128 13.24 -3.34 -12.16
N ASP A 129 14.41 -2.73 -12.30
CA ASP A 129 15.69 -3.41 -12.33
C ASP A 129 16.43 -3.19 -11.00
N PRO A 130 16.67 -4.25 -10.19
CA PRO A 130 17.42 -4.16 -8.96
C PRO A 130 18.86 -3.66 -9.13
N GLU A 131 19.53 -3.95 -10.24
CA GLU A 131 20.90 -3.49 -10.49
C GLU A 131 20.91 -1.98 -10.75
N ALA A 132 20.02 -1.50 -11.62
CA ALA A 132 19.84 -0.07 -11.85
C ALA A 132 19.41 0.68 -10.58
N PHE A 133 18.51 0.09 -9.79
CA PHE A 133 18.09 0.66 -8.51
C PHE A 133 19.27 0.78 -7.54
N ASN A 134 20.10 -0.25 -7.38
CA ASN A 134 21.25 -0.19 -6.48
C ASN A 134 22.34 0.78 -6.97
N ALA A 135 22.46 0.99 -8.29
CA ALA A 135 23.39 1.96 -8.87
C ALA A 135 22.93 3.41 -8.69
N ASP A 136 21.62 3.69 -8.80
CA ASP A 136 21.01 5.02 -8.65
C ASP A 136 19.58 4.91 -8.11
N MET A 137 19.44 4.77 -6.77
CA MET A 137 18.14 4.69 -6.12
C MET A 137 17.29 5.95 -6.35
N PRO A 138 17.81 7.18 -6.16
CA PRO A 138 17.02 8.39 -6.37
C PRO A 138 16.51 8.55 -7.80
N GLY A 139 17.36 8.33 -8.81
CA GLY A 139 16.97 8.44 -10.22
C GLY A 139 15.98 7.35 -10.64
N THR A 140 16.16 6.13 -10.16
CA THR A 140 15.21 5.03 -10.41
C THR A 140 13.84 5.34 -9.80
N ASN A 141 13.81 5.80 -8.55
CA ASN A 141 12.56 6.21 -7.90
C ASN A 141 11.87 7.36 -8.63
N ALA A 142 12.61 8.36 -9.11
CA ALA A 142 12.04 9.47 -9.85
C ALA A 142 11.29 8.97 -11.11
N LYS A 143 11.91 8.08 -11.88
CA LYS A 143 11.30 7.45 -13.07
C LYS A 143 10.05 6.65 -12.73
N LEU A 144 10.09 5.79 -11.69
CA LEU A 144 8.92 5.03 -11.25
C LEU A 144 7.74 5.94 -10.90
N MET A 145 8.03 7.08 -10.28
CA MET A 145 7.01 8.01 -9.79
C MET A 145 6.37 8.85 -10.91
N GLU A 146 6.99 8.93 -12.08
CA GLU A 146 6.46 9.56 -13.30
C GLU A 146 5.37 8.72 -13.97
N ALA A 147 5.42 7.39 -13.85
CA ALA A 147 4.42 6.50 -14.45
C ALA A 147 2.99 6.80 -13.98
N LEU A 148 2.85 7.27 -12.73
CA LEU A 148 1.57 7.70 -12.15
C LEU A 148 1.34 9.22 -12.26
N ASN A 149 2.10 9.96 -13.08
CA ASN A 149 1.88 11.39 -13.32
C ASN A 149 1.25 11.65 -14.70
N VAL A 150 1.27 10.68 -15.62
CA VAL A 150 0.64 10.80 -16.94
C VAL A 150 -0.89 10.72 -16.79
N VAL A 151 -1.57 11.83 -17.04
CA VAL A 151 -3.03 11.99 -17.02
C VAL A 151 -3.61 11.57 -18.36
#